data_AF-A0A6N9B052-F1
#
_entry.id   AF-A0A6N9B052-F1
#
_cell.length_a   1.000
_cell.length_b   1.000
_cell.length_c   1.000
_cell.angle_alpha   90.00
_cell.angle_beta   90.00
_cell.angle_gamma   90.00
#
_symmetry.space_group_name_H-M   'P 1'
#
loop_
_entity.id
_entity.type
_entity.pdbx_description
1 polymer ?
#
loop_
_entity_poly.entity_id
_entity_poly.type
_entity_poly.pdbx_seq_one_letter_code
_entity_poly.pdbx_strand_id
1 'polypeptide(L)'
;MIIWGYSRADFEPVYQPAAWGRSLAFGLVPIAVILFAAANMPTHIRAIVRHPMLAGLFLWAIAHLAANGDLRSLLLFGTLGVYALVATVSIVLRSNQSSQEKAPRWTMDAVAIVSGIVVTGLLVKFHGVLFGMPLM
;
A
#
# COMPACT_ATOMS: atom_id res chain seq x y z
N MET A 1 3.71 -10.05 14.24
CA MET A 1 4.94 -10.79 13.86
C MET A 1 5.75 -10.06 12.79
N ILE A 2 5.17 -9.64 11.66
CA ILE A 2 5.91 -8.95 10.57
C ILE A 2 6.55 -7.63 11.02
N ILE A 3 5.80 -6.73 11.69
CA ILE A 3 6.30 -5.43 12.15
C ILE A 3 7.53 -5.58 13.08
N TRP A 4 7.42 -6.48 14.05
CA TRP A 4 8.46 -6.76 15.04
C TRP A 4 9.72 -7.37 14.41
N GLY A 5 9.55 -8.29 13.46
CA GLY A 5 10.65 -8.87 12.68
C GLY A 5 11.36 -7.81 11.84
N TYR A 6 10.61 -6.98 11.12
CA TYR A 6 11.17 -5.88 10.32
C TYR A 6 11.98 -4.90 11.17
N SER A 7 11.44 -4.49 12.32
CA SER A 7 12.11 -3.54 13.24
C SER A 7 13.43 -4.06 13.83
N ARG A 8 13.64 -5.37 13.83
CA ARG A 8 14.83 -6.05 14.39
C ARG A 8 15.79 -6.57 13.35
N ALA A 9 15.35 -6.70 12.10
CA ALA A 9 16.21 -7.16 11.02
C ALA A 9 17.31 -6.14 10.78
N ASP A 10 18.52 -6.63 10.54
CA ASP A 10 19.67 -5.77 10.27
C ASP A 10 19.47 -4.95 9.00
N PHE A 11 20.05 -3.76 8.99
CA PHE A 11 20.14 -2.95 7.78
C PHE A 11 21.32 -3.45 6.95
N GLU A 12 21.02 -4.08 5.81
CA GLU A 12 22.02 -4.54 4.84
C GLU A 12 21.76 -3.84 3.50
N PRO A 13 22.62 -2.93 3.03
CA PRO A 13 22.39 -2.18 1.80
C PRO A 13 22.49 -3.09 0.56
N VAL A 14 21.51 -3.02 -0.33
CA VAL A 14 21.44 -3.80 -1.57
C VAL A 14 21.53 -2.91 -2.81
N TYR A 15 20.89 -1.74 -2.78
CA TYR A 15 20.96 -0.75 -3.84
C TYR A 15 20.85 0.67 -3.28
N GLN A 16 21.27 1.66 -4.06
CA GLN A 16 21.07 3.06 -3.70
C GLN A 16 19.63 3.47 -4.01
N PRO A 17 18.83 3.90 -3.00
CA PRO A 17 17.48 4.41 -3.25
C PRO A 17 17.52 5.63 -4.17
N ALA A 18 16.46 5.82 -4.94
CA ALA A 18 16.33 7.02 -5.76
C ALA A 18 16.26 8.27 -4.86
N ALA A 19 16.94 9.35 -5.24
CA ALA A 19 16.92 10.61 -4.49
C ALA A 19 15.49 11.16 -4.28
N TRP A 20 14.60 10.91 -5.24
CA TRP A 20 13.18 11.28 -5.21
C TRP A 20 12.28 10.23 -4.54
N GLY A 21 12.81 9.07 -4.13
CA GLY A 21 12.03 7.94 -3.64
C GLY A 21 11.20 8.27 -2.39
N ARG A 22 11.75 9.08 -1.47
CA ARG A 22 11.02 9.55 -0.29
C ARG A 22 9.85 10.47 -0.68
N SER A 23 10.07 11.41 -1.60
CA SER A 23 9.01 12.30 -2.10
C SER A 23 7.90 11.51 -2.79
N LEU A 24 8.27 10.48 -3.57
CA LEU A 24 7.30 9.56 -4.16
C LEU A 24 6.51 8.84 -3.08
N ALA A 25 7.15 8.35 -2.01
CA ALA A 25 6.47 7.65 -0.92
C ALA A 25 5.46 8.54 -0.19
N PHE A 26 5.78 9.81 0.07
CA PHE A 26 4.82 10.76 0.65
C PHE A 26 3.59 11.02 -0.24
N GLY A 27 3.71 10.84 -1.57
CA GLY A 27 2.58 10.91 -2.48
C GLY A 27 1.79 9.60 -2.60
N LEU A 28 2.49 8.47 -2.79
CA LEU A 28 1.88 7.18 -3.11
C LEU A 28 1.29 6.46 -1.89
N VAL A 29 1.90 6.59 -0.71
CA VAL A 29 1.39 5.91 0.51
C VAL A 29 -0.01 6.39 0.88
N PRO A 30 -0.34 7.70 0.93
CA PRO A 30 -1.71 8.14 1.17
C PRO A 30 -2.70 7.54 0.16
N ILE A 31 -2.34 7.52 -1.13
CA ILE A 31 -3.18 6.94 -2.19
C ILE A 31 -3.41 5.44 -1.93
N ALA A 32 -2.35 4.70 -1.60
CA ALA A 32 -2.44 3.28 -1.28
C ALA A 32 -3.37 3.01 -0.08
N VAL A 33 -3.26 3.79 0.99
CA VAL A 33 -4.11 3.65 2.18
C VAL A 33 -5.58 3.98 1.88
N ILE A 34 -5.85 5.01 1.07
CA ILE A 34 -7.21 5.32 0.61
C ILE A 34 -7.78 4.16 -0.19
N LEU A 35 -6.99 3.54 -1.07
CA LEU A 35 -7.42 2.36 -1.83
C LEU A 35 -7.71 1.15 -0.92
N PHE A 36 -6.92 0.95 0.15
CA PHE A 36 -7.19 -0.09 1.15
C PHE A 36 -8.53 0.14 1.87
N ALA A 37 -8.82 1.38 2.26
CA ALA A 37 -10.09 1.73 2.87
C ALA A 37 -11.27 1.54 1.88
N ALA A 38 -11.12 2.04 0.66
CA ALA A 38 -12.13 1.96 -0.40
C ALA A 38 -12.46 0.51 -0.80
N ALA A 39 -11.51 -0.42 -0.70
CA ALA A 39 -11.69 -1.81 -1.10
C ALA A 39 -12.82 -2.53 -0.39
N ASN A 40 -13.10 -2.16 0.86
CA ASN A 40 -14.07 -2.83 1.71
C ASN A 40 -15.40 -2.06 1.83
N MET A 41 -15.59 -1.02 1.02
CA MET A 41 -16.73 -0.12 1.08
C MET A 41 -17.39 0.03 -0.30
N PRO A 42 -18.71 0.30 -0.38
CA PRO A 42 -19.38 0.56 -1.65
C PRO A 42 -19.08 1.99 -2.13
N THR A 43 -17.87 2.19 -2.64
CA THR A 43 -17.31 3.46 -3.12
C THR A 43 -17.26 3.51 -4.64
N HIS A 44 -17.29 4.71 -5.22
CA HIS A 44 -17.02 4.89 -6.65
C HIS A 44 -15.57 4.52 -6.98
N ILE A 45 -14.63 4.75 -6.06
CA ILE A 45 -13.24 4.29 -6.20
C ILE A 45 -13.18 2.79 -6.48
N ARG A 46 -13.89 1.97 -5.70
CA ARG A 46 -13.95 0.51 -5.91
C ARG A 46 -14.65 0.14 -7.21
N ALA A 47 -15.69 0.87 -7.61
CA ALA A 47 -16.39 0.62 -8.87
C ALA A 47 -15.50 0.88 -10.10
N ILE A 48 -14.62 1.89 -10.04
CA ILE A 48 -13.68 2.24 -11.12
C ILE A 48 -12.44 1.34 -11.07
N VAL A 49 -11.84 1.21 -9.88
CA VAL A 49 -10.65 0.40 -9.65
C VAL A 49 -11.11 -0.99 -9.21
N ARG A 50 -11.21 -1.93 -10.16
CA ARG A 50 -11.71 -3.31 -9.92
C ARG A 50 -11.09 -4.03 -8.72
N HIS A 51 -9.80 -3.84 -8.47
CA HIS A 51 -9.05 -4.49 -7.39
C HIS A 51 -8.28 -3.47 -6.55
N PRO A 52 -8.99 -2.59 -5.82
CA PRO A 52 -8.35 -1.45 -5.15
C PRO A 52 -7.41 -1.92 -4.04
N MET A 53 -7.69 -3.05 -3.38
CA MET A 53 -6.77 -3.66 -2.41
C MET A 53 -5.42 -4.02 -3.03
N LEU A 54 -5.42 -4.73 -4.17
CA LEU A 54 -4.18 -5.14 -4.85
C LEU A 54 -3.46 -3.95 -5.48
N ALA A 55 -4.21 -3.00 -6.04
CA ALA A 55 -3.65 -1.75 -6.57
C ALA A 55 -2.95 -0.94 -5.47
N GLY A 56 -3.60 -0.79 -4.29
CA GLY A 56 -2.99 -0.16 -3.12
C GLY A 56 -1.73 -0.88 -2.66
N LEU A 57 -1.74 -2.22 -2.62
CA LEU A 57 -0.59 -3.01 -2.18
C LEU A 57 0.59 -2.86 -3.14
N PHE A 58 0.32 -2.80 -4.43
CA PHE A 58 1.33 -2.57 -5.45
C PHE A 58 1.94 -1.17 -5.36
N LEU A 59 1.12 -0.13 -5.21
CA LEU A 59 1.61 1.24 -5.00
C LEU A 59 2.41 1.37 -3.71
N TRP A 60 1.96 0.72 -2.63
CA TRP A 60 2.69 0.65 -1.36
C TRP A 60 4.07 0.02 -1.56
N ALA A 61 4.15 -1.11 -2.26
CA ALA A 61 5.42 -1.78 -2.53
C ALA A 61 6.38 -0.90 -3.35
N ILE A 62 5.90 -0.26 -4.43
CA ILE A 62 6.71 0.65 -5.25
C ILE A 62 7.23 1.82 -4.42
N ALA A 63 6.37 2.46 -3.63
CA ALA A 63 6.74 3.58 -2.78
C ALA A 63 7.89 3.22 -1.83
N HIS A 64 7.79 2.07 -1.18
CA HIS A 64 8.79 1.64 -0.19
C HIS A 64 10.09 1.16 -0.85
N LEU A 65 10.02 0.45 -1.98
CA LEU A 65 11.24 0.06 -2.72
C LEU A 65 11.96 1.26 -3.33
N ALA A 66 11.24 2.30 -3.75
CA ALA A 66 11.88 3.53 -4.24
C ALA A 66 12.59 4.29 -3.12
N ALA A 67 12.02 4.30 -1.90
CA ALA A 67 12.52 5.04 -0.75
C ALA A 67 13.58 4.30 0.08
N ASN A 68 13.63 2.96 0.03
CA ASN A 68 14.49 2.13 0.85
C ASN A 68 15.32 1.19 -0.02
N GLY A 69 16.59 0.98 0.32
CA GLY A 69 17.57 0.30 -0.53
C GLY A 69 18.21 -0.91 0.15
N ASP A 70 17.60 -1.39 1.23
CA ASP A 70 18.13 -2.43 2.10
C ASP A 70 17.40 -3.77 1.93
N LEU A 71 18.04 -4.85 2.39
CA LEU A 71 17.58 -6.22 2.18
C LEU A 71 16.23 -6.51 2.86
N ARG A 72 16.01 -6.04 4.09
CA ARG A 72 14.73 -6.28 4.80
C ARG A 72 13.57 -5.59 4.07
N SER A 73 13.79 -4.39 3.54
CA SER A 73 12.83 -3.66 2.71
C SER A 73 12.57 -4.37 1.39
N LEU A 74 13.63 -4.80 0.70
CA LEU A 74 13.53 -5.53 -0.56
C LEU A 74 12.73 -6.83 -0.40
N LEU A 75 13.02 -7.62 0.64
CA LEU A 75 12.32 -8.88 0.89
C LEU A 75 10.84 -8.63 1.21
N LEU A 76 10.52 -7.69 2.12
CA LEU A 76 9.15 -7.44 2.51
C LEU A 76 8.33 -6.82 1.37
N PHE A 77 8.77 -5.69 0.83
CA PHE A 77 8.00 -4.95 -0.16
C PHE A 77 8.09 -5.56 -1.55
N GLY A 78 9.23 -6.17 -1.89
CA GLY A 78 9.39 -6.91 -3.15
C GLY A 78 8.46 -8.13 -3.23
N THR A 79 8.40 -8.95 -2.18
CA THR A 79 7.49 -10.10 -2.17
C THR A 79 6.03 -9.69 -2.22
N LEU A 80 5.64 -8.66 -1.46
CA LEU A 80 4.28 -8.11 -1.51
C LEU A 80 3.93 -7.51 -2.89
N GLY A 81 4.88 -6.83 -3.54
CA GLY A 81 4.71 -6.29 -4.88
C GLY A 81 4.53 -7.37 -5.94
N VAL A 82 5.37 -8.41 -5.91
CA VAL A 82 5.24 -9.58 -6.78
C VAL A 82 3.90 -10.29 -6.54
N TYR A 83 3.53 -10.50 -5.27
CA TYR A 83 2.24 -11.08 -4.91
C TYR A 83 1.08 -10.26 -5.47
N ALA A 84 1.09 -8.93 -5.33
CA ALA A 84 0.04 -8.06 -5.84
C ALA A 84 -0.15 -8.21 -7.35
N LEU A 85 0.95 -8.28 -8.11
CA LEU A 85 0.92 -8.52 -9.56
C LEU A 85 0.37 -9.90 -9.91
N VAL A 86 0.92 -10.96 -9.32
CA VAL A 86 0.52 -12.35 -9.60
C VAL A 86 -0.95 -12.58 -9.23
N ALA A 87 -1.39 -12.05 -8.09
CA ALA A 87 -2.78 -12.13 -7.66
C ALA A 87 -3.72 -11.39 -8.62
N THR A 88 -3.34 -10.17 -9.05
CA THR A 88 -4.13 -9.40 -10.02
C THR A 88 -4.29 -10.16 -11.34
N VAL A 89 -3.19 -10.66 -11.91
CA VAL A 89 -3.22 -11.46 -13.14
C VAL A 89 -4.06 -12.72 -12.95
N SER A 90 -3.89 -13.44 -11.85
CA SER A 90 -4.64 -14.66 -11.54
C SER A 90 -6.15 -14.42 -11.46
N ILE A 91 -6.59 -13.29 -10.89
CA ILE A 91 -8.01 -12.93 -10.81
C ILE A 91 -8.56 -12.59 -12.19
N VAL A 92 -7.82 -11.78 -12.97
CA VAL A 92 -8.21 -11.39 -14.34
C VAL A 92 -8.36 -12.61 -15.24
N LEU A 93 -7.42 -13.55 -15.18
CA LEU A 93 -7.45 -14.78 -16.00
C LEU A 93 -8.59 -15.74 -15.62
N ARG A 94 -9.02 -15.73 -14.35
CA ARG A 94 -10.13 -16.58 -13.87
C ARG A 94 -11.50 -15.95 -14.07
N SER A 95 -11.60 -14.73 -14.60
CA SER A 95 -12.81 -13.93 -14.41
C SER A 95 -14.00 -14.43 -15.26
N ASN A 96 -15.00 -14.97 -14.55
CA ASN A 96 -16.42 -14.80 -14.84
C ASN A 96 -17.14 -14.36 -13.55
N GLN A 97 -16.58 -13.37 -12.85
CA GLN A 97 -17.06 -12.94 -11.54
C GLN A 97 -18.08 -11.80 -11.67
N SER A 98 -19.34 -12.18 -11.81
CA SER A 98 -20.48 -11.35 -11.42
C SER A 98 -20.59 -11.40 -9.90
N SER A 99 -20.00 -10.42 -9.21
CA SER A 99 -20.33 -10.17 -7.80
C SER A 99 -21.40 -9.09 -7.78
N GLN A 100 -22.51 -9.35 -7.07
CA GLN A 100 -23.52 -8.31 -6.84
C GLN A 100 -22.93 -7.27 -5.89
N GLU A 101 -22.30 -6.25 -6.46
CA GLU A 101 -21.80 -5.11 -5.69
C GLU A 101 -22.96 -4.17 -5.33
N LYS A 102 -22.97 -3.70 -4.09
CA LYS A 102 -23.90 -2.64 -3.66
C LYS A 102 -23.61 -1.38 -4.48
N ALA A 103 -24.66 -0.63 -4.83
CA ALA A 103 -24.51 0.63 -5.55
C ALA A 103 -23.55 1.59 -4.80
N PRO A 104 -22.60 2.23 -5.52
CA PRO A 104 -21.61 3.11 -4.91
C PRO A 104 -22.25 4.37 -4.31
N ARG A 105 -21.62 4.92 -3.27
CA ARG A 105 -22.12 6.09 -2.54
C ARG A 105 -21.00 7.11 -2.30
N TRP A 106 -21.23 8.37 -2.68
CA TRP A 106 -20.28 9.47 -2.45
C TRP A 106 -19.92 9.67 -0.97
N THR A 107 -20.84 9.38 -0.06
CA THR A 107 -20.56 9.42 1.38
C THR A 107 -19.51 8.37 1.79
N MET A 108 -19.50 7.21 1.15
CA MET A 108 -18.49 6.18 1.40
C MET A 108 -17.14 6.56 0.79
N ASP A 109 -17.12 7.22 -0.37
CA ASP A 109 -15.87 7.75 -0.94
C ASP A 109 -15.25 8.78 0.02
N ALA A 110 -16.06 9.70 0.57
CA ALA A 110 -15.60 10.65 1.58
C ALA A 110 -15.05 9.95 2.83
N VAL A 111 -15.75 8.92 3.33
CA VAL A 111 -15.27 8.11 4.47
C VAL A 111 -13.95 7.41 4.14
N ALA A 112 -13.81 6.81 2.96
CA ALA A 112 -12.57 6.15 2.53
C ALA A 112 -11.39 7.13 2.42
N ILE A 113 -11.63 8.33 1.87
CA ILE A 113 -10.61 9.37 1.74
C ILE A 113 -10.19 9.90 3.11
N VAL A 114 -11.16 10.31 3.95
CA VAL A 114 -10.89 10.87 5.28
C VAL A 114 -10.19 9.83 6.17
N SER A 115 -10.71 8.61 6.22
CA SER A 115 -10.09 7.53 7.00
C SER A 115 -8.68 7.21 6.49
N GLY A 116 -8.48 7.17 5.17
CA GLY A 116 -7.17 6.94 4.58
C GLY A 116 -6.15 8.05 4.92
N ILE A 117 -6.56 9.31 4.88
CA ILE A 117 -5.71 10.45 5.29
C ILE A 117 -5.36 10.36 6.78
N VAL A 118 -6.35 10.10 7.64
CA VAL A 118 -6.13 9.97 9.09
C VAL A 118 -5.15 8.83 9.40
N VAL A 119 -5.37 7.64 8.82
CA VAL A 119 -4.49 6.48 9.01
C VAL A 119 -3.09 6.78 8.49
N THR A 120 -2.96 7.45 7.34
CA THR A 120 -1.66 7.86 6.80
C THR A 120 -0.94 8.81 7.75
N GLY A 121 -1.64 9.82 8.30
CA GLY A 121 -1.06 10.75 9.27
C GLY A 121 -0.56 10.03 10.53
N LEU A 122 -1.30 9.03 11.02
CA LEU A 122 -0.88 8.18 12.13
C LEU A 122 0.36 7.34 11.76
N LEU A 123 0.37 6.72 10.59
CA LEU A 123 1.51 5.94 10.11
C LEU A 123 2.76 6.80 9.99
N VAL A 124 2.66 8.00 9.41
CA VAL A 124 3.78 8.96 9.31
C VAL A 124 4.27 9.36 10.70
N LYS A 125 3.36 9.73 11.61
CA LYS A 125 3.71 10.16 12.98
C LYS A 125 4.42 9.07 13.78
N PHE A 126 3.96 7.82 13.66
CA PHE A 126 4.47 6.71 14.46
C PHE A 126 5.45 5.80 13.70
N HIS A 127 5.85 6.16 12.48
CA HIS A 127 6.66 5.30 11.59
C HIS A 127 7.94 4.79 12.27
N GLY A 128 8.70 5.70 12.90
CA GLY A 128 9.95 5.34 13.59
C GLY A 128 9.73 4.38 14.75
N VAL A 129 8.66 4.59 15.53
CA VAL A 129 8.33 3.73 16.69
C VAL A 129 7.83 2.36 16.23
N LEU A 130 7.03 2.32 15.16
CA LEU A 130 6.44 1.07 14.66
C LEU A 130 7.45 0.21 13.91
N PHE A 131 8.30 0.82 13.09
CA PHE A 131 9.14 0.10 12.13
C PHE A 131 10.64 0.22 12.38
N GLY A 132 11.06 1.00 13.39
CA GLY A 132 12.47 1.20 13.72
C GLY A 132 13.24 2.09 12.72
N MET A 133 12.53 2.75 11.79
CA MET A 133 13.12 3.66 10.81
C MET A 133 12.41 5.01 10.83
N PRO A 134 13.05 6.10 11.28
CA PRO A 134 12.45 7.42 11.21
C PRO A 134 12.36 7.90 9.75
N LEU A 135 11.36 8.74 9.46
CA LEU A 135 11.16 9.34 8.13
C LEU A 135 12.00 10.60 7.91
N MET A 136 12.60 11.14 8.98
CA MET A 136 13.45 12.34 9.05
C MET A 136 14.63 12.09 9.97
#